data_AF-A0A0Q9TUH6-F1
#
_entry.id   AF-A0A0Q9TUH6-F1
#
_cell.length_a   1.000
_cell.length_b   1.000
_cell.length_c   1.000
_cell.angle_alpha   90.00
_cell.angle_beta   90.00
_cell.angle_gamma   90.00
#
_symmetry.space_group_name_H-M   'P 1'
#
loop_
_entity.id
_entity.type
_entity.pdbx_description
1 polymer ?
#
loop_
_entity_poly.entity_id
_entity_poly.type
_entity_poly.pdbx_seq_one_letter_code
_entity_poly.pdbx_strand_id
1 'polypeptide(L)'
;MSSALRTVLRSRLTTAMRERDRAAASVLRTAVAAIENAEALPVDDGRTVATSADVAGAAVGLGVTEAERRRLDDATERSLVAAEVRSLVEAGAAYASAGDRERARDAAAGVALLRAVLDESGGAGD
;
A
#
# COMPACT_ATOMS: atom_id res chain seq x y z
N MET A 1 -6.37 -18.63 5.47
CA MET A 1 -6.18 -18.54 4.01
C MET A 1 -5.64 -17.15 3.71
N SER A 2 -4.69 -17.04 2.79
CA SER A 2 -4.19 -15.75 2.30
C SER A 2 -5.17 -15.21 1.25
N SER A 3 -5.41 -13.89 1.22
CA SER A 3 -6.25 -13.27 0.18
C SER A 3 -5.63 -13.46 -1.22
N ALA A 4 -6.44 -13.31 -2.26
CA ALA A 4 -5.97 -13.32 -3.65
C ALA A 4 -4.91 -12.22 -3.88
N LEU A 5 -5.14 -11.03 -3.33
CA LEU A 5 -4.22 -9.89 -3.44
C LEU A 5 -2.86 -10.19 -2.82
N ARG A 6 -2.80 -10.74 -1.60
CA ARG A 6 -1.55 -11.16 -0.97
C ARG A 6 -0.82 -12.23 -1.77
N THR A 7 -1.57 -13.17 -2.33
CA THR A 7 -1.01 -14.25 -3.16
C THR A 7 -0.32 -13.68 -4.40
N VAL A 8 -0.98 -12.75 -5.10
CA VAL A 8 -0.42 -12.06 -6.28
C VAL A 8 0.81 -11.23 -5.88
N LEU A 9 0.73 -10.42 -4.81
CA LEU A 9 1.85 -9.61 -4.32
C LEU A 9 3.10 -10.47 -4.01
N ARG A 10 2.92 -11.57 -3.29
CA ARG A 10 4.03 -12.49 -2.93
C ARG A 10 4.60 -13.22 -4.14
N SER A 11 3.74 -13.62 -5.08
CA SER A 11 4.14 -14.24 -6.34
C SER A 11 5.00 -13.27 -7.17
N ARG A 12 4.49 -12.06 -7.42
CA ARG A 12 5.21 -11.00 -8.15
C ARG A 12 6.52 -10.62 -7.46
N LEU A 13 6.55 -10.56 -6.12
CA LEU A 13 7.78 -10.27 -5.37
C LEU A 13 8.84 -11.36 -5.60
N THR A 14 8.41 -12.63 -5.57
CA THR A 14 9.30 -13.76 -5.85
C THR A 14 9.87 -13.69 -7.26
N THR A 15 9.05 -13.36 -8.26
CA THR A 15 9.50 -13.15 -9.65
C THR A 15 10.50 -12.01 -9.75
N ALA A 16 10.18 -10.83 -9.20
CA ALA A 16 11.09 -9.67 -9.22
C ALA A 16 12.45 -9.98 -8.57
N MET A 17 12.45 -10.72 -7.46
CA MET A 17 13.69 -11.15 -6.81
C MET A 17 14.51 -12.13 -7.68
N ARG A 18 13.87 -13.03 -8.42
CA ARG A 18 14.55 -13.95 -9.36
C ARG A 18 15.16 -13.22 -10.54
N GLU A 19 14.45 -12.23 -11.07
CA GLU A 19 14.89 -11.38 -12.18
C GLU A 19 15.90 -10.31 -11.73
N ARG A 20 16.16 -10.21 -10.43
CA ARG A 20 17.03 -9.20 -9.79
C ARG A 20 16.55 -7.76 -10.03
N ASP A 21 15.26 -7.59 -10.29
CA ASP A 21 14.62 -6.28 -10.35
C ASP A 21 14.44 -5.73 -8.93
N ARG A 22 15.43 -4.92 -8.51
CA ARG A 22 15.43 -4.33 -7.16
C ARG A 22 14.36 -3.26 -7.00
N ALA A 23 14.03 -2.53 -8.06
CA ALA A 23 13.02 -1.48 -8.00
C ALA A 23 11.63 -2.09 -7.79
N ALA A 24 11.26 -3.08 -8.61
CA ALA A 24 10.01 -3.82 -8.45
C ALA A 24 9.94 -4.53 -7.08
N ALA A 25 11.03 -5.19 -6.67
CA ALA A 25 11.06 -5.86 -5.36
C ALA A 25 10.92 -4.89 -4.18
N SER A 26 11.43 -3.66 -4.29
CA SER A 26 11.25 -2.63 -3.27
C SER A 26 9.79 -2.21 -3.16
N VAL A 27 9.15 -1.87 -4.29
CA VAL A 27 7.74 -1.45 -4.33
C VAL A 27 6.82 -2.54 -3.79
N LEU A 28 7.03 -3.80 -4.21
CA LEU A 28 6.21 -4.93 -3.77
C LEU A 28 6.40 -5.23 -2.28
N ARG A 29 7.62 -5.10 -1.73
CA ARG A 29 7.85 -5.25 -0.28
C ARG A 29 7.15 -4.16 0.52
N THR A 30 7.19 -2.91 0.05
CA THR A 30 6.48 -1.82 0.72
C THR A 30 4.98 -2.10 0.78
N ALA A 31 4.37 -2.55 -0.31
CA ALA A 31 2.94 -2.91 -0.33
C ALA A 31 2.60 -4.07 0.62
N VAL A 32 3.44 -5.12 0.64
CA VAL A 32 3.27 -6.23 1.60
C VAL A 32 3.39 -5.73 3.05
N ALA A 33 4.40 -4.91 3.34
CA ALA A 33 4.61 -4.37 4.68
C ALA A 33 3.46 -3.45 5.12
N ALA A 34 2.88 -2.66 4.20
CA ALA A 34 1.72 -1.82 4.52
C ALA A 34 0.52 -2.66 4.99
N ILE A 35 0.25 -3.80 4.33
CA ILE A 35 -0.80 -4.74 4.73
C ILE A 35 -0.45 -5.39 6.09
N GLU A 36 0.77 -5.89 6.25
CA GLU A 36 1.21 -6.52 7.50
C GLU A 36 1.16 -5.54 8.69
N ASN A 37 1.55 -4.28 8.48
CA ASN A 37 1.48 -3.24 9.50
C ASN A 37 0.04 -2.90 9.88
N ALA A 38 -0.87 -2.84 8.89
CA ALA A 38 -2.29 -2.59 9.15
C ALA A 38 -2.97 -3.75 9.91
N GLU A 39 -2.48 -4.99 9.78
CA GLU A 39 -2.93 -6.11 10.62
C GLU A 39 -2.34 -6.08 12.03
N ALA A 40 -1.11 -5.59 12.17
CA ALA A 40 -0.38 -5.59 13.43
C ALA A 40 -0.80 -4.45 14.36
N LEU A 41 -1.33 -3.35 13.81
CA LEU A 41 -1.82 -2.22 14.59
C LEU A 41 -3.29 -2.46 15.01
N PRO A 42 -3.65 -2.33 16.30
CA PRO A 42 -5.05 -2.09 16.64
C PRO A 42 -5.45 -0.79 15.94
N VAL A 43 -6.54 -0.84 15.16
CA VAL A 43 -7.07 0.31 14.40
C VAL A 43 -7.41 1.47 15.35
N ASP A 44 -6.41 2.29 15.62
CA ASP A 44 -6.60 3.70 15.96
C ASP A 44 -6.40 4.45 14.64
N ASP A 45 -7.53 4.81 14.01
CA ASP A 45 -7.55 5.65 12.82
C ASP A 45 -7.02 7.05 13.18
N GLY A 46 -5.70 7.18 13.17
CA GLY A 46 -4.98 8.40 13.51
C GLY A 46 -3.92 8.70 12.47
N ARG A 47 -4.32 8.98 11.22
CA ARG A 47 -3.42 9.64 10.28
C ARG A 47 -3.15 11.06 10.79
N THR A 48 -2.02 11.26 11.44
CA THR A 48 -1.45 12.60 11.63
C THR A 48 0.06 12.55 11.45
N VAL A 49 0.48 12.82 10.21
CA VAL A 49 1.67 13.65 10.01
C VAL A 49 1.28 15.04 10.52
N ALA A 50 1.62 15.32 11.78
CA ALA A 50 1.57 16.66 12.32
C ALA A 50 2.81 16.86 13.20
N THR A 51 3.80 17.50 12.60
CA THR A 51 4.68 18.40 13.33
C THR A 51 3.83 19.32 14.21
N SER A 52 4.21 19.45 15.48
CA SER A 52 3.78 20.49 16.43
C SER A 52 2.43 20.30 17.14
N ALA A 53 2.56 20.15 18.47
CA ALA A 53 1.75 20.64 19.59
C ALA A 53 0.24 20.94 19.42
N ASP A 54 -0.53 20.34 20.35
CA ASP A 54 -1.82 20.77 20.89
C ASP A 54 -3.04 20.83 19.95
N VAL A 55 -3.83 19.75 19.89
CA VAL A 55 -5.29 19.86 19.76
C VAL A 55 -5.99 18.72 20.51
N ALA A 56 -6.61 19.07 21.63
CA ALA A 56 -7.76 18.34 22.18
C ALA A 56 -8.99 18.70 21.34
N GLY A 57 -9.69 17.70 20.79
CA GLY A 57 -10.90 17.93 20.01
C GLY A 57 -11.52 16.62 19.56
N ALA A 58 -12.48 16.13 20.33
CA ALA A 58 -13.26 14.94 20.06
C ALA A 58 -13.92 14.98 18.67
N ALA A 59 -13.65 13.96 17.85
CA ALA A 59 -14.52 13.53 16.78
C ALA A 59 -14.80 12.03 16.99
N VAL A 60 -15.99 11.77 17.52
CA VAL A 60 -16.58 10.45 17.69
C VAL A 60 -16.85 9.86 16.30
N GLY A 61 -15.97 8.95 15.86
CA GLY A 61 -16.20 8.02 14.75
C GLY A 61 -16.54 6.65 15.32
N LEU A 62 -17.83 6.35 15.42
CA LEU A 62 -18.37 5.08 15.89
C LEU A 62 -17.88 3.91 15.02
N GLY A 63 -17.22 2.94 15.67
CA GLY A 63 -16.70 1.71 15.05
C GLY A 63 -15.62 0.99 15.88
N VAL A 64 -15.14 1.62 16.96
CA VAL A 64 -14.12 1.10 17.86
C VAL A 64 -14.72 0.10 18.86
N THR A 65 -15.10 -1.11 18.42
CA THR A 65 -15.28 -2.31 19.29
C THR A 65 -15.52 -3.62 18.51
N GLU A 66 -14.84 -3.87 17.38
CA GLU A 66 -14.69 -5.25 16.84
C GLU A 66 -13.21 -5.61 16.70
N ALA A 67 -12.47 -5.33 17.79
CA ALA A 67 -11.11 -5.77 18.02
C ALA A 67 -11.06 -7.27 18.32
N GLU A 68 -11.29 -8.10 17.30
CA GLU A 68 -10.79 -9.47 17.31
C GLU A 68 -10.36 -9.90 15.92
N ARG A 69 -9.07 -9.77 15.58
CA ARG A 69 -8.32 -10.64 14.65
C ARG A 69 -8.99 -11.01 13.32
N ARG A 70 -9.95 -10.23 12.83
CA ARG A 70 -10.52 -10.42 11.51
C ARG A 70 -9.41 -9.95 10.57
N ARG A 71 -8.76 -10.89 9.89
CA ARG A 71 -7.87 -10.58 8.75
C ARG A 71 -8.48 -9.40 8.01
N LEU A 72 -7.65 -8.41 7.65
CA LEU A 72 -8.09 -7.28 6.82
C LEU A 72 -8.99 -7.84 5.72
N ASP A 73 -10.19 -7.29 5.60
CA ASP A 73 -11.06 -7.70 4.52
C ASP A 73 -10.43 -7.32 3.17
N ASP A 74 -10.83 -8.02 2.11
CA ASP A 74 -10.25 -7.83 0.78
C ASP A 74 -10.40 -6.40 0.25
N ALA A 75 -11.42 -5.65 0.68
CA ALA A 75 -11.61 -4.26 0.26
C ALA A 75 -10.63 -3.33 0.99
N THR A 76 -10.38 -3.56 2.27
CA THR A 76 -9.39 -2.83 3.06
C THR A 76 -7.98 -3.07 2.54
N GLU A 77 -7.61 -4.33 2.22
CA GLU A 77 -6.30 -4.60 1.61
C GLU A 77 -6.12 -3.89 0.26
N ARG A 78 -7.16 -3.89 -0.58
CA ARG A 78 -7.16 -3.13 -1.85
C ARG A 78 -7.02 -1.64 -1.63
N SER A 79 -7.71 -1.09 -0.62
CA SER A 79 -7.64 0.33 -0.27
C SER A 79 -6.22 0.73 0.16
N LEU A 80 -5.55 -0.12 0.93
CA LEU A 80 -4.15 0.08 1.34
C LEU A 80 -3.22 0.10 0.11
N VAL A 81 -3.31 -0.90 -0.77
CA VAL A 81 -2.48 -0.93 -1.99
C VAL A 81 -2.82 0.24 -2.94
N ALA A 82 -4.08 0.66 -3.02
CA ALA A 82 -4.47 1.86 -3.77
C ALA A 82 -3.92 3.15 -3.14
N ALA A 83 -3.78 3.21 -1.81
CA ALA A 83 -3.12 4.31 -1.13
C ALA A 83 -1.61 4.37 -1.48
N GLU A 84 -0.94 3.22 -1.54
CA GLU A 84 0.45 3.13 -2.00
C GLU A 84 0.60 3.61 -3.45
N VAL A 85 -0.34 3.27 -4.34
CA VAL A 85 -0.36 3.79 -5.72
C VAL A 85 -0.45 5.32 -5.73
N ARG A 86 -1.32 5.92 -4.91
CA ARG A 86 -1.45 7.39 -4.83
C ARG A 86 -0.17 8.04 -4.31
N SER A 87 0.40 7.50 -3.23
CA SER A 87 1.67 7.96 -2.66
C SER A 87 2.79 7.95 -3.70
N LEU A 88 2.88 6.89 -4.51
CA LEU A 88 3.89 6.77 -5.55
C LEU A 88 3.67 7.73 -6.73
N VAL A 89 2.41 8.01 -7.09
CA VAL A 89 2.08 9.07 -8.07
C VAL A 89 2.51 10.45 -7.56
N GLU A 90 2.20 10.77 -6.31
CA GLU A 90 2.61 12.03 -5.67
C GLU A 90 4.14 12.17 -5.64
N ALA A 91 4.86 11.12 -5.24
CA ALA A 91 6.31 11.08 -5.26
C ALA A 91 6.87 11.26 -6.67
N GLY A 92 6.31 10.57 -7.67
CA GLY A 92 6.70 10.71 -9.07
C GLY A 92 6.54 12.14 -9.60
N ALA A 93 5.44 12.80 -9.27
CA ALA A 93 5.21 14.20 -9.62
C ALA A 93 6.20 15.15 -8.93
N ALA A 94 6.53 14.90 -7.66
CA ALA A 94 7.55 15.65 -6.93
C ALA A 94 8.95 15.48 -7.57
N TYR A 95 9.35 14.26 -7.92
CA TYR A 95 10.62 14.00 -8.61
C TYR A 95 10.67 14.69 -9.99
N ALA A 96 9.59 14.61 -10.76
CA ALA A 96 9.50 15.28 -12.05
C ALA A 96 9.65 16.81 -11.92
N SER A 97 9.00 17.40 -10.91
CA SER A 97 9.10 18.84 -10.61
C SER A 97 10.50 19.25 -10.16
N ALA A 98 11.21 18.37 -9.45
CA ALA A 98 12.61 18.56 -9.05
C ALA A 98 13.63 18.29 -10.17
N GLY A 99 13.18 17.85 -11.36
CA GLY A 99 14.04 17.51 -12.49
C GLY A 99 14.67 16.11 -12.43
N ASP A 100 14.35 15.31 -11.42
CA ASP A 100 14.85 13.94 -11.23
C ASP A 100 14.03 12.95 -12.09
N ARG A 101 14.33 12.93 -13.39
CA ARG A 101 13.59 12.14 -14.38
C ARG A 101 13.74 10.63 -14.20
N GLU A 102 14.85 10.17 -13.63
CA GLU A 102 15.08 8.76 -13.36
C GLU A 102 14.14 8.29 -12.27
N ARG A 103 14.12 8.96 -11.11
CA ARG A 103 13.19 8.62 -10.03
C ARG A 103 11.72 8.79 -10.41
N ALA A 104 11.40 9.77 -11.25
CA ALA A 104 10.05 9.92 -11.78
C ALA A 104 9.62 8.71 -12.65
N ARG A 105 10.54 8.15 -13.46
CA ARG A 105 10.28 6.95 -14.25
C ARG A 105 10.14 5.71 -13.38
N ASP A 106 10.99 5.56 -12.38
CA ASP A 106 10.91 4.44 -11.43
C ASP A 106 9.58 4.46 -10.65
N ALA A 107 9.15 5.65 -10.22
CA ALA A 107 7.84 5.83 -9.59
C ALA A 107 6.69 5.44 -10.54
N ALA A 108 6.75 5.88 -11.82
CA ALA A 108 5.74 5.51 -12.80
C ALA A 108 5.71 3.99 -13.07
N ALA A 109 6.87 3.33 -13.13
CA ALA A 109 6.97 1.88 -13.28
C ALA A 109 6.36 1.15 -12.08
N GLY A 110 6.64 1.62 -10.85
CA GLY A 110 6.03 1.05 -9.64
C GLY A 110 4.51 1.27 -9.58
N VAL A 111 4.00 2.41 -10.07
CA VAL A 111 2.55 2.66 -10.18
C VAL A 111 1.89 1.65 -11.13
N ALA A 112 2.49 1.44 -12.30
CA ALA A 112 2.00 0.46 -13.26
C ALA A 112 2.01 -0.96 -12.67
N LEU A 113 3.07 -1.31 -11.95
CA LEU A 113 3.20 -2.61 -11.28
C LEU A 113 2.09 -2.84 -10.24
N LEU A 114 1.87 -1.90 -9.33
CA LEU A 114 0.84 -2.04 -8.29
C LEU A 114 -0.58 -2.02 -8.86
N ARG A 115 -0.84 -1.28 -9.94
CA ARG A 115 -2.12 -1.34 -10.66
C ARG A 115 -2.36 -2.70 -11.30
N ALA A 116 -1.35 -3.29 -11.94
CA ALA A 116 -1.46 -4.63 -12.51
C ALA A 116 -1.76 -5.69 -11.43
N VAL A 117 -1.16 -5.56 -10.24
CA VAL A 117 -1.47 -6.41 -9.09
C VAL A 117 -2.93 -6.28 -8.65
N LEU A 118 -3.44 -5.04 -8.54
CA LEU A 118 -4.84 -4.80 -8.16
C LEU A 118 -5.81 -5.43 -9.15
N ASP A 119 -5.53 -5.30 -10.44
CA ASP A 119 -6.35 -5.85 -11.54
C ASP A 119 -6.34 -7.39 -11.52
N GLU A 120 -5.15 -8.00 -11.42
CA GLU A 120 -4.97 -9.46 -11.34
C GLU A 120 -5.66 -10.06 -10.10
N SER A 121 -5.63 -9.36 -8.98
CA SER A 121 -6.33 -9.78 -7.76
C SER A 121 -7.86 -9.63 -7.85
N GLY A 122 -8.34 -8.72 -8.72
CA GLY A 122 -9.76 -8.48 -9.03
C GLY A 122 -10.40 -9.58 -9.87
N GLY A 123 -9.65 -10.11 -10.86
CA GLY A 123 -10.13 -11.15 -11.76
C GLY A 123 -10.10 -12.58 -11.20
N ALA A 124 -9.49 -12.80 -10.04
CA ALA A 124 -9.36 -14.14 -9.44
C ALA A 124 -10.56 -14.57 -8.56
N GLY A 125 -11.66 -13.81 -8.58
CA GLY A 125 -12.81 -14.00 -7.68
C GLY A 125 -14.19 -13.98 -8.35
N ASP A 126 -14.28 -14.19 -9.66
CA ASP A 126 -15.54 -14.47 -10.39
C ASP A 126 -15.62 -15.97 -10.72
#